data_AF-A0A9D7QPK7-F1
#
_entry.id   AF-A0A9D7QPK7-F1
#
_cell.length_a   1.000
_cell.length_b   1.000
_cell.length_c   1.000
_cell.angle_alpha   90.00
_cell.angle_beta   90.00
_cell.angle_gamma   90.00
#
_symmetry.space_group_name_H-M   'P 1'
#
loop_
_entity.id
_entity.type
_entity.pdbx_description
1 polymer ?
#
loop_
_entity_poly.entity_id
_entity_poly.type
_entity_poly.pdbx_seq_one_letter_code
_entity_poly.pdbx_strand_id
1 'polypeptide(L)'
;MMRTLFNNTLVLMIMFLVASCSCSDGVEELSGGYFLRMEGKDLNDILCSHADGKEIPSNVLTYNSNEDFIIASQKPRATDDPLYTPVVYYNGRDSIYYWLIVHSKKLTLGPMSKHDFDVARQRYNVPSALVLKPLDWQ
;
A
#
# COMPACT_ATOMS: atom_id res chain seq x y z
N MET A 1 -53.03 -2.63 0.84
CA MET A 1 -52.07 -2.68 1.97
C MET A 1 -50.84 -3.54 1.66
N MET A 2 -50.98 -4.72 1.02
CA MET A 2 -49.85 -5.63 0.74
C MET A 2 -48.85 -5.14 -0.34
N ARG A 3 -49.30 -4.36 -1.33
CA ARG A 3 -48.42 -3.77 -2.37
C ARG A 3 -47.46 -2.70 -1.84
N THR A 4 -47.88 -1.93 -0.84
CA THR A 4 -47.08 -0.85 -0.23
C THR A 4 -45.96 -1.41 0.65
N LEU A 5 -46.23 -2.53 1.34
CA LEU A 5 -45.23 -3.26 2.12
C LEU A 5 -44.15 -3.89 1.22
N PHE A 6 -44.54 -4.49 0.09
CA PHE A 6 -43.60 -5.09 -0.87
C PHE A 6 -42.63 -4.05 -1.47
N ASN A 7 -43.13 -2.86 -1.82
CA ASN A 7 -42.30 -1.75 -2.32
C ASN A 7 -41.34 -1.22 -1.24
N ASN A 8 -41.78 -1.08 0.00
CA ASN A 8 -40.92 -0.59 1.08
C ASN A 8 -39.82 -1.59 1.44
N THR A 9 -40.10 -2.90 1.41
CA THR A 9 -39.09 -3.94 1.64
C THR A 9 -38.08 -4.01 0.49
N LEU A 10 -38.53 -3.87 -0.77
CA LEU A 10 -37.64 -3.82 -1.93
C LEU A 10 -36.72 -2.60 -1.89
N VAL A 11 -37.24 -1.42 -1.52
CA VAL A 11 -36.45 -0.19 -1.37
C VAL A 11 -35.42 -0.31 -0.25
N LEU A 12 -35.77 -0.93 0.88
CA LEU A 12 -34.84 -1.18 1.98
C LEU A 12 -33.71 -2.15 1.57
N MET A 13 -34.05 -3.20 0.81
CA MET A 13 -33.08 -4.18 0.30
C MET A 13 -32.13 -3.55 -0.74
N ILE A 14 -32.63 -2.64 -1.58
CA ILE A 14 -31.80 -1.87 -2.52
C ILE A 14 -30.84 -0.93 -1.75
N MET A 15 -31.30 -0.26 -0.69
CA MET A 15 -30.44 0.58 0.16
C MET A 15 -29.31 -0.20 0.85
N PHE A 16 -29.56 -1.46 1.25
CA PHE A 16 -28.49 -2.33 1.79
C PHE A 16 -27.47 -2.75 0.72
N LEU A 17 -27.87 -2.88 -0.55
CA LEU A 17 -26.98 -3.25 -1.64
C LEU A 17 -26.08 -2.09 -2.11
N VAL A 18 -26.57 -0.85 -2.15
CA VAL A 18 -25.73 0.32 -2.50
C VAL A 18 -24.74 0.72 -1.40
N ALA A 19 -24.98 0.33 -0.13
CA ALA A 19 -24.03 0.53 0.96
C ALA A 19 -22.80 -0.40 0.91
N SER A 20 -22.73 -1.34 -0.04
CA SER A 20 -21.68 -2.36 -0.13
C SER A 20 -20.54 -2.00 -1.12
N CYS A 21 -20.62 -0.85 -1.79
CA CYS A 21 -19.61 -0.41 -2.75
C CYS A 21 -18.62 0.59 -2.12
N SER A 22 -17.62 0.07 -1.40
CA SER A 22 -16.45 0.85 -0.96
C SER A 22 -15.19 0.39 -1.68
N CYS A 23 -15.26 0.24 -3.01
CA CYS A 23 -14.07 0.13 -3.85
C CYS A 23 -13.73 1.57 -4.31
N SER A 24 -13.02 2.29 -3.46
CA SER A 24 -12.51 3.62 -3.79
C SER A 24 -11.16 3.43 -4.47
N ASP A 25 -11.09 3.74 -5.77
CA ASP A 25 -9.80 3.91 -6.44
C ASP A 25 -9.23 5.26 -6.02
N GLY A 26 -7.99 5.25 -5.51
CA GLY A 26 -7.37 6.43 -4.90
C GLY A 26 -5.90 6.57 -5.27
N VAL A 27 -5.45 7.82 -5.35
CA VAL A 27 -4.03 8.16 -5.46
C VAL A 27 -3.71 9.19 -4.38
N GLU A 28 -2.71 8.88 -3.57
CA GLU A 28 -2.17 9.78 -2.56
C GLU A 28 -0.73 10.14 -2.92
N GLU A 29 -0.49 11.43 -3.14
CA GLU A 29 0.85 11.96 -3.37
C GLU A 29 1.70 11.84 -2.11
N LEU A 30 2.91 11.32 -2.27
CA LEU A 30 3.92 11.21 -1.24
C LEU A 30 5.09 12.15 -1.57
N SER A 31 6.06 12.21 -0.66
CA SER A 31 7.31 12.94 -0.84
C SER A 31 8.16 12.37 -1.98
N GLY A 32 9.01 13.22 -2.57
CA GLY A 32 10.05 12.80 -3.51
C GLY A 32 9.54 12.22 -4.82
N GLY A 33 8.35 12.62 -5.27
CA GLY A 33 7.76 12.20 -6.55
C GLY A 33 7.19 10.77 -6.54
N TYR A 34 6.98 10.22 -5.35
CA TYR A 34 6.28 8.95 -5.15
C TYR A 34 4.81 9.18 -4.86
N PHE A 35 3.98 8.18 -5.14
CA PHE A 35 2.57 8.21 -4.80
C PHE A 35 2.11 6.80 -4.43
N LEU A 36 1.21 6.72 -3.44
CA LEU A 36 0.48 5.51 -3.12
C LEU A 36 -0.72 5.43 -4.06
N ARG A 37 -0.81 4.36 -4.83
CA ARG A 37 -1.99 4.03 -5.62
C ARG A 37 -2.76 2.94 -4.89
N MET A 38 -4.07 3.06 -4.84
CA MET A 38 -4.99 2.11 -4.22
C MET A 38 -6.06 1.76 -5.26
N GLU A 39 -5.95 0.58 -5.89
CA GLU A 39 -6.92 0.08 -6.87
C GLU A 39 -7.51 -1.24 -6.35
N GLY A 40 -8.69 -1.20 -5.75
CA GLY A 40 -9.26 -2.38 -5.09
C GLY A 40 -8.40 -2.91 -3.93
N LYS A 41 -8.70 -4.14 -3.48
CA LYS A 41 -8.26 -4.61 -2.15
C LYS A 41 -6.75 -4.87 -2.01
N ASP A 42 -6.12 -5.43 -3.03
CA ASP A 42 -4.72 -5.90 -2.98
C ASP A 42 -3.82 -5.26 -4.05
N LEU A 43 -4.32 -4.33 -4.86
CA LEU A 43 -3.51 -3.51 -5.79
C LEU A 43 -3.23 -2.14 -5.17
N ASN A 44 -2.63 -2.16 -3.99
CA ASN A 44 -2.06 -0.98 -3.35
C ASN A 44 -0.53 -1.04 -3.42
N ASP A 45 0.07 -0.15 -4.22
CA ASP A 45 1.50 -0.05 -4.45
C ASP A 45 2.00 1.39 -4.29
N ILE A 46 3.31 1.54 -4.08
CA ILE A 46 3.95 2.85 -4.04
C ILE A 46 4.82 2.99 -5.26
N LEU A 47 4.38 3.83 -6.19
CA LEU A 47 4.99 4.05 -7.49
C LEU A 47 5.80 5.35 -7.50
N CYS A 48 6.67 5.52 -8.50
CA CYS A 48 7.47 6.73 -8.66
C CYS A 48 7.26 7.35 -10.04
N SER A 49 7.08 8.66 -10.07
CA SER A 49 6.99 9.43 -11.32
C SER A 49 8.34 9.56 -12.06
N HIS A 50 9.45 9.28 -11.39
CA HIS A 50 10.78 9.32 -11.98
C HIS A 50 11.20 7.95 -12.51
N ALA A 51 11.75 7.92 -13.74
CA ALA A 51 12.16 6.68 -14.41
C ALA A 51 13.29 5.91 -13.69
N ASP A 52 14.08 6.58 -12.84
CA ASP A 52 15.12 5.98 -12.01
C ASP A 52 14.62 5.63 -10.59
N GLY A 53 13.37 5.98 -10.26
CA GLY A 53 12.72 5.66 -9.00
C GLY A 53 12.38 4.17 -8.93
N LYS A 54 12.66 3.55 -7.79
CA LYS A 54 12.34 2.14 -7.54
C LYS A 54 11.11 2.06 -6.65
N GLU A 55 10.14 1.30 -7.13
CA GLU A 55 8.80 1.20 -6.56
C GLU A 55 8.73 0.14 -5.44
N ILE A 56 7.63 0.17 -4.70
CA ILE A 56 7.25 -0.88 -3.75
C ILE A 56 6.05 -1.61 -4.35
N PRO A 57 6.16 -2.92 -4.66
CA PRO A 57 5.11 -3.65 -5.33
C PRO A 57 3.82 -3.75 -4.49
N SER A 58 2.76 -4.22 -5.15
CA SER A 58 1.40 -4.28 -4.61
C SER A 58 1.23 -5.08 -3.31
N ASN A 59 0.11 -4.83 -2.63
CA ASN A 59 -0.29 -5.38 -1.34
C ASN A 59 0.57 -4.85 -0.17
N VAL A 60 0.83 -3.54 -0.21
CA VAL A 60 1.28 -2.71 0.92
C VAL A 60 0.24 -2.79 2.05
N LEU A 61 0.69 -3.07 3.27
CA LEU A 61 -0.19 -3.21 4.43
C LEU A 61 -0.20 -1.94 5.29
N THR A 62 0.98 -1.34 5.42
CA THR A 62 1.19 -0.13 6.21
C THR A 62 2.24 0.74 5.52
N TYR A 63 2.12 2.04 5.65
CA TYR A 63 3.13 2.99 5.19
C TYR A 63 3.14 4.24 6.06
N ASN A 64 4.19 5.05 5.91
CA ASN A 64 4.23 6.44 6.36
C ASN A 64 5.36 7.14 5.61
N SER A 65 5.25 8.46 5.46
CA SER A 65 6.22 9.26 4.72
C SER A 65 6.52 10.58 5.44
N ASN A 66 7.67 11.15 5.13
CA ASN A 66 8.03 12.53 5.38
C ASN A 66 8.91 13.03 4.22
N GLU A 67 9.38 14.27 4.27
CA GLU A 67 10.17 14.87 3.18
C GLU A 67 11.42 14.08 2.76
N ASP A 68 11.98 13.25 3.64
CA ASP A 68 13.25 12.53 3.43
C ASP A 68 13.08 11.02 3.16
N PHE A 69 11.98 10.43 3.63
CA PHE A 69 11.80 8.98 3.68
C PHE A 69 10.38 8.53 3.40
N ILE A 70 10.28 7.32 2.82
CA ILE A 70 9.05 6.52 2.84
C ILE A 70 9.38 5.18 3.49
N ILE A 71 8.53 4.76 4.43
CA ILE A 71 8.59 3.43 5.03
C ILE A 71 7.31 2.68 4.71
N ALA A 72 7.43 1.38 4.45
CA ALA A 72 6.26 0.54 4.23
C ALA A 72 6.47 -0.90 4.73
N SER A 73 5.37 -1.59 4.99
CA SER A 73 5.33 -3.04 5.05
C SER A 73 4.41 -3.58 3.97
N GLN A 74 4.68 -4.80 3.53
CA GLN A 74 4.02 -5.44 2.40
C GLN A 74 3.90 -6.93 2.66
N LYS A 75 2.80 -7.55 2.24
CA LYS A 75 2.72 -9.00 2.07
C LYS A 75 2.61 -9.30 0.58
N PRO A 76 3.60 -9.92 -0.08
CA PRO A 76 3.58 -10.09 -1.52
C PRO A 76 2.35 -10.86 -1.99
N ARG A 77 1.81 -10.46 -3.16
CA ARG A 77 0.80 -11.25 -3.85
C ARG A 77 1.38 -12.59 -4.29
N ALA A 78 0.51 -13.59 -4.49
CA ALA A 78 0.91 -14.93 -4.90
C ALA A 78 1.68 -14.95 -6.24
N THR A 79 1.36 -14.01 -7.13
CA THR A 79 2.00 -13.81 -8.42
C THR A 79 2.51 -12.38 -8.54
N ASP A 80 3.60 -12.18 -9.27
CA ASP A 80 4.01 -10.83 -9.67
C ASP A 80 3.08 -10.30 -10.76
N ASP A 81 3.06 -8.97 -10.88
CA ASP A 81 2.49 -8.34 -12.05
C ASP A 81 3.42 -8.59 -13.26
N PRO A 82 2.92 -9.13 -14.38
CA PRO A 82 3.74 -9.50 -15.53
C PRO A 82 4.42 -8.31 -16.22
N LEU A 83 3.99 -7.07 -15.96
CA LEU A 83 4.59 -5.86 -16.52
C LEU A 83 5.81 -5.37 -15.74
N TYR A 84 6.04 -5.86 -14.53
CA TYR A 84 7.11 -5.39 -13.64
C TYR A 84 8.25 -6.40 -13.51
N THR A 85 9.41 -5.89 -13.11
CA THR A 85 10.57 -6.75 -12.82
C THR A 85 10.26 -7.61 -11.59
N PRO A 86 10.42 -8.95 -11.66
CA PRO A 86 10.16 -9.82 -10.53
C PRO A 86 11.01 -9.46 -9.32
N VAL A 87 10.37 -9.46 -8.15
CA VAL A 87 11.04 -9.23 -6.87
C VAL A 87 11.32 -10.58 -6.19
N VAL A 88 12.54 -10.73 -5.66
CA VAL A 88 12.94 -11.95 -4.94
C VAL A 88 12.53 -11.85 -3.48
N TYR A 89 11.62 -12.73 -3.07
CA TYR A 89 11.11 -12.83 -1.69
C TYR A 89 11.75 -14.03 -0.98
N TYR A 90 12.86 -13.80 -0.28
CA TYR A 90 13.72 -14.85 0.29
C TYR A 90 13.03 -15.80 1.29
N ASN A 91 12.03 -15.31 2.03
CA ASN A 91 11.21 -16.09 2.98
C ASN A 91 9.86 -16.53 2.37
N GLY A 92 9.76 -16.55 1.04
CA GLY A 92 8.50 -16.79 0.33
C GLY A 92 7.51 -15.64 0.41
N ARG A 93 6.39 -15.78 -0.29
CA ARG A 93 5.37 -14.73 -0.47
C ARG A 93 4.35 -14.63 0.67
N ASP A 94 4.34 -15.62 1.59
CA ASP A 94 3.44 -15.59 2.76
C ASP A 94 4.02 -14.77 3.93
N SER A 95 5.24 -14.26 3.78
CA SER A 95 5.94 -13.43 4.77
C SER A 95 5.62 -11.93 4.62
N ILE A 96 5.71 -11.20 5.73
CA ILE A 96 5.70 -9.73 5.72
C ILE A 96 7.11 -9.22 5.43
N TYR A 97 7.23 -8.33 4.46
CA TYR A 97 8.46 -7.61 4.13
C TYR A 97 8.31 -6.13 4.42
N TYR A 98 9.46 -5.49 4.58
CA TYR A 98 9.57 -4.07 4.89
C TYR A 98 10.42 -3.37 3.84
N TRP A 99 10.08 -2.10 3.61
CA TRP A 99 10.67 -1.26 2.58
C TRP A 99 11.06 0.09 3.16
N LEU A 100 12.19 0.63 2.70
CA LEU A 100 12.67 1.97 3.04
C LEU A 100 13.13 2.67 1.76
N ILE A 101 12.53 3.81 1.45
CA ILE A 101 12.97 4.73 0.41
C ILE A 101 13.70 5.89 1.08
N VAL A 102 14.87 6.24 0.57
CA VAL A 102 15.71 7.36 1.03
C VAL A 102 15.85 8.35 -0.11
N HIS A 103 15.10 9.46 -0.06
CA HIS A 103 15.02 10.41 -1.18
C HIS A 103 16.37 11.02 -1.53
N SER A 104 17.13 11.47 -0.52
CA SER A 104 18.45 12.09 -0.68
C SER A 104 19.49 11.23 -1.40
N LYS A 105 19.27 9.90 -1.44
CA LYS A 105 20.17 8.92 -2.07
C LYS A 105 19.56 8.24 -3.29
N LYS A 106 18.33 8.59 -3.68
CA LYS A 106 17.56 7.89 -4.73
C LYS A 106 17.61 6.36 -4.57
N LEU A 107 17.41 5.90 -3.33
CA LEU A 107 17.65 4.53 -2.93
C LEU A 107 16.37 3.91 -2.37
N THR A 108 16.01 2.75 -2.89
CA THR A 108 14.94 1.89 -2.33
C THR A 108 15.56 0.61 -1.81
N LEU A 109 15.30 0.31 -0.54
CA LEU A 109 15.75 -0.89 0.15
C LEU A 109 14.55 -1.77 0.42
N GLY A 110 14.64 -3.02 -0.02
CA GLY A 110 13.58 -4.00 0.12
C GLY A 110 13.67 -5.06 -0.99
N PRO A 111 12.89 -6.15 -0.85
CA PRO A 111 12.10 -6.50 0.32
C PRO A 111 13.00 -6.97 1.48
N MET A 112 12.82 -6.44 2.69
CA MET A 112 13.64 -6.75 3.88
C MET A 112 12.86 -7.48 4.97
N SER A 113 13.57 -8.22 5.83
CA SER A 113 13.03 -8.68 7.11
C SER A 113 12.79 -7.49 8.06
N LYS A 114 12.02 -7.69 9.14
CA LYS A 114 11.84 -6.65 10.17
C LYS A 114 13.19 -6.21 10.77
N HIS A 115 14.07 -7.18 11.05
CA HIS A 115 15.38 -6.92 11.62
C HIS A 115 16.25 -6.06 10.69
N ASP A 116 16.35 -6.42 9.40
CA ASP A 116 17.14 -5.67 8.43
C ASP A 116 16.56 -4.28 8.19
N PHE A 117 15.24 -4.14 8.23
CA PHE A 117 14.57 -2.84 8.16
C PHE A 117 14.91 -1.96 9.37
N ASP A 118 14.96 -2.50 10.58
CA ASP A 118 15.36 -1.74 11.77
C ASP A 118 16.83 -1.30 11.70
N VAL A 119 17.71 -2.18 11.22
CA VAL A 119 19.12 -1.85 10.95
C VAL A 119 19.23 -0.77 9.88
N ALA A 120 18.43 -0.85 8.80
CA ALA A 120 18.41 0.16 7.75
C ALA A 120 17.91 1.50 8.29
N ARG A 121 16.83 1.53 9.08
CA ARG A 121 16.32 2.73 9.74
C ARG A 121 17.39 3.43 10.56
N GLN A 122 18.14 2.67 11.36
CA GLN A 122 19.27 3.20 12.13
C GLN A 122 20.37 3.74 11.22
N ARG A 123 20.78 2.97 10.20
CA ARG A 123 21.85 3.33 9.25
C ARG A 123 21.58 4.65 8.53
N TYR A 124 20.33 4.92 8.18
CA TYR A 124 19.93 6.12 7.44
C TYR A 124 19.34 7.22 8.34
N ASN A 125 19.40 7.07 9.67
CA ASN A 125 18.87 8.02 10.64
C ASN A 125 17.38 8.34 10.42
N VAL A 126 16.59 7.34 10.05
CA VAL A 126 15.13 7.50 9.90
C VAL A 126 14.54 7.91 11.25
N PRO A 127 13.80 9.03 11.34
CA PRO A 127 13.25 9.51 12.60
C PRO A 127 12.43 8.43 13.31
N SER A 128 12.60 8.30 14.63
CA SER A 128 11.83 7.34 15.43
C SER A 128 10.33 7.65 15.43
N ALA A 129 9.97 8.93 15.26
CA ALA A 129 8.59 9.39 15.11
C ALA A 129 7.92 8.95 13.78
N LEU A 130 8.71 8.59 12.76
CA LEU A 130 8.18 8.05 11.51
C LEU A 130 7.81 6.57 11.73
N VAL A 131 6.57 6.32 12.14
CA VAL A 131 6.04 5.00 12.46
C VAL A 131 5.11 4.49 11.36
N LEU A 132 5.12 3.18 11.09
CA LEU A 132 4.21 2.57 10.11
C LEU A 132 2.75 2.76 10.53
N LYS A 133 1.89 3.14 9.57
CA LYS A 133 0.45 3.32 9.79
C LYS A 133 -0.35 2.46 8.80
N PRO A 134 -1.48 1.86 9.21
CA PRO A 134 -2.37 1.17 8.28
C PRO A 134 -2.81 2.07 7.12
N LEU A 135 -3.07 1.47 5.96
CA LEU A 135 -3.73 2.16 4.86
C LEU A 135 -5.10 2.69 5.32
N ASP A 136 -5.41 3.94 5.00
CA ASP A 136 -6.74 4.53 5.23
C ASP A 136 -7.58 4.32 3.97
N TRP A 137 -8.42 3.29 4.00
CA TRP A 137 -9.38 3.03 2.92
C TRP A 137 -10.56 3.98 3.08
N GLN A 138 -10.42 5.19 2.52
CA GLN A 138 -11.50 6.20 2.49
C GLN A 138 -12.73 5.71 1.72
#